data_AF-A0A971VCR5-F1
#
_entry.id   AF-A0A971VCR5-F1
#
_cell.length_a   1.000
_cell.length_b   1.000
_cell.length_c   1.000
_cell.angle_alpha   90.00
_cell.angle_beta   90.00
_cell.angle_gamma   90.00
#
_symmetry.space_group_name_H-M   'P 1'
#
loop_
_entity.id
_entity.type
_entity.pdbx_description
1 polymer ?
#
loop_
_entity_poly.entity_id
_entity_poly.type
_entity_poly.pdbx_seq_one_letter_code
_entity_poly.pdbx_strand_id
1 'polypeptide(L)'
;LWSKVMTFTIHFAENSWKGAALGAVLAMLFFLIAIGIYIKTGISPIVDVLIIIVLIGVVIGVTGYLTKRFFPIIQKLNPLFVAAFVSSFVVAGLIPGSFFSRPFILFEMICGAMVGYAIARGIKKMGSLILISLVLIGNFSVFYFFVFEGFDNTIAINEDLSKTTLSILTVDDPSRNGTFEVNELFYGSGNDKNRPEFGKEVDILTKSVDATPFFDQTSGISNHIRKIYWGFDSKNYPINGRVWYPIGEGTFPLVLIVHGNHNMDDYSDPGYKYLGELLASRGYIVVSVDENFLNGNWMGDFYDKEIFTRAWLLLKHLQNWREWNNTKGNIFSDKVDMDNIALIGHSRGGAAVSTAAAINKLNKYHLDANQIFDFQFSIKGIVQIAPNDPYTPQNNVPLELENVNYMLLHGGYDQDMYWTAGNRVYNRAVFTDGDYHFKTALYIYRANHGQFNTVWGRKDRTIPFAWCLNTKPIMNGEDQRQIAKLYISAFLESTLKGKNEYIPLFKDYRLAGQVLPEDYY
;
A
#
# COMPACT_ATOMS: atom_id res chain seq x y z
N LEU A 1 40.60 33.17 9.53
CA LEU A 1 40.28 32.10 8.57
C LEU A 1 39.06 32.44 7.71
N TRP A 2 37.91 32.71 8.31
CA TRP A 2 36.66 33.06 7.60
C TRP A 2 36.76 34.21 6.60
N SER A 3 37.40 35.33 6.98
CA SER A 3 37.60 36.48 6.06
C SER A 3 38.41 36.11 4.81
N LYS A 4 39.47 35.30 4.94
CA LYS A 4 40.28 34.85 3.80
C LYS A 4 39.48 33.93 2.87
N VAL A 5 38.67 33.03 3.45
CA VAL A 5 37.76 32.16 2.69
C VAL A 5 36.74 33.01 1.93
N MET A 6 36.09 33.97 2.59
CA MET A 6 35.11 34.85 1.97
C MET A 6 35.68 35.65 0.79
N THR A 7 36.87 36.26 0.96
CA THR A 7 37.53 37.01 -0.12
C THR A 7 37.86 36.13 -1.32
N PHE A 8 38.39 34.92 -1.08
CA PHE A 8 38.65 33.95 -2.14
C PHE A 8 37.36 33.54 -2.85
N THR A 9 36.30 33.22 -2.10
CA THR A 9 35.01 32.79 -2.66
C THR A 9 34.39 33.87 -3.57
N ILE A 10 34.40 35.14 -3.15
CA ILE A 10 33.88 36.25 -3.96
C ILE A 10 34.72 36.39 -5.24
N HIS A 11 36.05 36.44 -5.11
CA HIS A 11 36.94 36.59 -6.25
C HIS A 11 36.80 35.43 -7.25
N PHE A 12 36.69 34.19 -6.75
CA PHE A 12 36.44 33.03 -7.59
C PHE A 12 35.08 33.14 -8.32
N ALA A 13 34.01 33.53 -7.63
CA ALA A 13 32.68 33.67 -8.21
C ALA A 13 32.64 34.75 -9.31
N GLU A 14 33.25 35.92 -9.08
CA GLU A 14 33.31 37.03 -10.06
C GLU A 14 34.04 36.65 -11.35
N ASN A 15 35.04 35.76 -11.27
CA ASN A 15 35.82 35.33 -12.43
C ASN A 15 35.27 34.05 -13.10
N SER A 16 34.43 33.27 -12.42
CA SER A 16 33.94 31.97 -12.93
C SER A 16 32.47 31.96 -13.38
N TRP A 17 31.66 32.97 -13.02
CA TRP A 17 30.20 32.93 -13.22
C TRP A 17 29.76 32.74 -14.69
N LYS A 18 30.49 33.29 -15.67
CA LYS A 18 30.16 33.11 -17.10
C LYS A 18 30.30 31.65 -17.52
N GLY A 19 31.38 31.01 -17.08
CA GLY A 19 31.63 29.59 -17.34
C GLY A 19 30.60 28.71 -16.62
N ALA A 20 30.29 29.02 -15.36
CA ALA A 20 29.26 28.32 -14.60
C ALA A 20 27.86 28.46 -15.24
N ALA A 21 27.48 29.66 -15.67
CA ALA A 21 26.20 29.91 -16.34
C ALA A 21 26.10 29.17 -17.69
N LEU A 22 27.18 29.20 -18.49
CA LEU A 22 27.24 28.44 -19.73
C LEU A 22 27.12 26.93 -19.46
N GLY A 23 27.84 26.42 -18.47
CA GLY A 23 27.75 25.02 -18.05
C GLY A 23 26.34 24.62 -17.63
N ALA A 24 25.65 25.45 -16.85
CA ALA A 24 24.26 25.20 -16.45
C ALA A 24 23.30 25.18 -17.64
N VAL A 25 23.43 26.13 -18.58
CA VAL A 25 22.62 26.16 -19.81
C VAL A 25 22.88 24.93 -20.68
N LEU A 26 24.15 24.54 -20.87
CA LEU A 26 24.51 23.37 -21.66
C LEU A 26 24.02 22.06 -21.02
N ALA A 27 24.15 21.91 -19.70
CA ALA A 27 23.63 20.75 -18.98
C ALA A 27 22.11 20.65 -19.13
N MET A 28 21.41 21.78 -18.99
CA MET A 28 19.96 21.84 -19.19
C MET A 28 19.60 21.44 -20.63
N LEU A 29 20.22 22.06 -21.64
CA LEU A 29 20.02 21.70 -23.05
C LEU A 29 20.25 20.21 -23.32
N PHE A 30 21.28 19.60 -22.73
CA PHE A 30 21.53 18.16 -22.85
C PHE A 30 20.38 17.31 -22.30
N PHE A 31 19.92 17.55 -21.07
CA PHE A 31 18.78 16.83 -20.49
C PHE A 31 17.52 16.97 -21.34
N LEU A 32 17.32 18.14 -21.94
CA LEU A 32 16.12 18.46 -22.68
C LEU A 32 16.13 17.86 -24.09
N ILE A 33 17.29 17.81 -24.74
CA ILE A 33 17.48 17.02 -25.97
C ILE A 33 17.19 15.55 -25.66
N ALA A 34 17.70 15.03 -24.53
CA ALA A 34 17.43 13.66 -24.10
C ALA A 34 15.93 13.39 -23.88
N ILE A 35 15.20 14.29 -23.21
CA ILE A 35 13.74 14.20 -23.05
C ILE A 35 13.02 14.34 -24.40
N GLY A 36 13.54 15.18 -25.29
CA GLY A 36 12.91 15.49 -26.57
C GLY A 36 12.84 14.36 -27.56
N ILE A 37 13.76 13.41 -27.45
CA ILE A 37 13.76 12.16 -28.22
C ILE A 37 12.47 11.35 -27.96
N TYR A 38 11.77 11.58 -26.84
CA TYR A 38 10.57 10.83 -26.44
C TYR A 38 9.23 11.50 -26.79
N ILE A 39 9.19 12.76 -27.24
CA ILE A 39 7.93 13.51 -27.45
C ILE A 39 7.13 13.00 -28.66
N LYS A 40 7.81 12.46 -29.69
CA LYS A 40 7.23 11.80 -30.88
C LYS A 40 5.95 12.47 -31.39
N THR A 41 6.02 13.73 -31.85
CA THR A 41 4.83 14.45 -32.36
C THR A 41 4.26 13.87 -33.66
N GLY A 42 5.00 12.96 -34.30
CA GLY A 42 4.62 12.33 -35.57
C GLY A 42 5.10 13.08 -36.82
N ILE A 43 5.72 14.26 -36.68
CA ILE A 43 6.26 15.04 -37.80
C ILE A 43 7.68 14.56 -38.16
N SER A 44 8.64 14.76 -37.26
CA SER A 44 10.02 14.28 -37.39
C SER A 44 10.75 14.48 -36.06
N PRO A 45 11.68 13.58 -35.66
CA PRO A 45 12.49 13.75 -34.46
C PRO A 45 13.25 15.09 -34.41
N ILE A 46 13.64 15.62 -35.59
CA ILE A 46 14.33 16.91 -35.67
C ILE A 46 13.38 18.06 -35.28
N VAL A 47 12.13 18.01 -35.73
CA VAL A 47 11.11 19.03 -35.41
C VAL A 47 10.76 18.98 -33.93
N ASP A 48 10.68 17.79 -33.33
CA ASP A 48 10.42 17.60 -31.90
C ASP A 48 11.50 18.25 -31.03
N VAL A 49 12.77 18.03 -31.39
CA VAL A 49 13.91 18.66 -30.71
C VAL A 49 13.88 20.18 -30.87
N LEU A 50 13.57 20.70 -32.06
CA LEU A 50 13.48 22.14 -32.30
C LEU A 50 12.36 22.80 -31.48
N ILE A 51 11.18 22.18 -31.38
CA ILE A 51 10.06 22.69 -30.58
C ILE A 51 10.49 22.87 -29.12
N ILE A 52 11.19 21.90 -28.55
CA ILE A 52 11.66 21.93 -27.16
C ILE A 52 12.71 23.01 -26.96
N ILE A 53 13.67 23.12 -27.87
CA ILE A 53 14.70 24.17 -27.82
C ILE A 53 14.02 25.54 -27.79
N VAL A 54 13.00 25.77 -28.61
CA VAL A 54 12.26 27.04 -28.65
C VAL A 54 11.48 27.28 -27.36
N LEU A 55 10.65 26.30 -26.93
CA LEU A 55 9.86 26.41 -25.71
C LEU A 55 10.74 26.74 -24.49
N ILE A 56 11.93 26.16 -24.45
CA ILE A 56 12.83 26.31 -23.31
C ILE A 56 13.65 27.58 -23.41
N GLY A 57 14.06 27.98 -24.61
CA GLY A 57 14.59 29.32 -24.84
C GLY A 57 13.63 30.39 -24.31
N VAL A 58 12.32 30.21 -24.55
CA VAL A 58 11.27 31.08 -24.00
C VAL A 58 11.21 30.99 -22.48
N VAL A 59 11.15 29.79 -21.90
CA VAL A 59 11.10 29.62 -20.42
C VAL A 59 12.33 30.21 -19.73
N ILE A 60 13.54 29.96 -20.24
CA ILE A 60 14.81 30.52 -19.70
C ILE A 60 14.80 32.05 -19.87
N GLY A 61 14.40 32.56 -21.03
CA GLY A 61 14.32 34.00 -21.28
C GLY A 61 13.35 34.70 -20.32
N VAL A 62 12.16 34.13 -20.14
CA VAL A 62 11.14 34.66 -19.22
C VAL A 62 11.61 34.57 -17.78
N THR A 63 12.06 33.41 -17.32
CA THR A 63 12.52 33.22 -15.93
C THR A 63 13.76 34.07 -15.62
N GLY A 64 14.69 34.21 -16.57
CA GLY A 64 15.85 35.09 -16.45
C GLY A 64 15.44 36.57 -16.39
N TYR A 65 14.51 37.00 -17.22
CA TYR A 65 13.94 38.36 -17.19
C TYR A 65 13.27 38.65 -15.84
N LEU A 66 12.40 37.75 -15.37
CA LEU A 66 11.73 37.90 -14.08
C LEU A 66 12.75 37.92 -12.94
N THR A 67 13.72 37.01 -12.93
CA THR A 67 14.79 36.97 -11.92
C THR A 67 15.54 38.29 -11.89
N LYS A 68 15.98 38.81 -13.05
CA LYS A 68 16.66 40.11 -13.14
C LYS A 68 15.79 41.26 -12.63
N ARG A 69 14.48 41.22 -12.89
CA ARG A 69 13.54 42.27 -12.48
C ARG A 69 13.29 42.26 -10.97
N PHE A 70 13.19 41.09 -10.36
CA PHE A 70 12.87 40.92 -8.94
C PHE A 70 14.10 40.83 -8.02
N PHE A 71 15.29 40.48 -8.54
CA PHE A 71 16.51 40.35 -7.74
C PHE A 71 16.86 41.61 -6.92
N PRO A 72 16.73 42.84 -7.44
CA PRO A 72 16.96 44.04 -6.63
C PRO A 72 15.98 44.22 -5.46
N ILE A 73 14.79 43.62 -5.54
CA ILE A 73 13.82 43.63 -4.43
C ILE A 73 14.29 42.66 -3.34
N ILE A 74 14.77 41.47 -3.72
CA ILE A 74 15.31 40.46 -2.80
C ILE A 74 16.49 41.03 -2.01
N GLN A 75 17.39 41.77 -2.68
CA GLN A 75 18.54 42.42 -2.04
C GLN A 75 18.16 43.45 -0.95
N LYS A 76 16.93 43.96 -0.96
CA LYS A 76 16.42 44.92 0.04
C LYS A 76 15.70 44.24 1.21
N LEU A 77 15.44 42.93 1.13
CA LEU A 77 14.79 42.19 2.20
C LEU A 77 15.76 41.95 3.36
N ASN A 78 15.22 41.75 4.57
CA ASN A 78 16.03 41.41 5.73
C ASN A 78 16.77 40.07 5.48
N PRO A 79 18.10 39.98 5.64
CA PRO A 79 18.86 38.75 5.40
C PRO A 79 18.39 37.56 6.24
N LEU A 80 17.91 37.78 7.47
CA LEU A 80 17.35 36.71 8.31
C LEU A 80 16.05 36.16 7.72
N PHE A 81 15.22 37.01 7.12
CA PHE A 81 14.01 36.57 6.42
C PHE A 81 14.38 35.72 5.19
N VAL A 82 15.33 36.18 4.39
CA VAL A 82 15.81 35.43 3.21
C VAL A 82 16.38 34.07 3.63
N ALA A 83 17.19 34.05 4.69
CA ALA A 83 17.73 32.81 5.24
C ALA A 83 16.61 31.87 5.72
N ALA A 84 15.67 32.35 6.53
CA ALA A 84 14.54 31.55 7.03
C ALA A 84 13.67 30.99 5.89
N PHE A 85 13.39 31.80 4.86
CA PHE A 85 12.66 31.37 3.67
C PHE A 85 13.39 30.23 2.94
N VAL A 86 14.66 30.46 2.57
CA VAL A 86 15.46 29.47 1.84
C VAL A 86 15.62 28.19 2.66
N SER A 87 15.96 28.30 3.95
CA SER A 87 16.11 27.15 4.84
C SER A 87 14.81 26.35 4.96
N SER A 88 13.66 27.01 5.14
CA SER A 88 12.36 26.32 5.24
C SER A 88 12.02 25.58 3.94
N PHE A 89 12.29 26.18 2.79
CA PHE A 89 12.05 25.57 1.49
C PHE A 89 12.98 24.38 1.17
N VAL A 90 14.24 24.48 1.59
CA VAL A 90 15.22 23.39 1.48
C VAL A 90 14.77 22.24 2.37
N VAL A 91 14.50 22.49 3.65
CA VAL A 91 14.04 21.45 4.60
C VAL A 91 12.72 20.81 4.12
N ALA A 92 11.75 21.62 3.67
CA ALA A 92 10.50 21.12 3.10
C ALA A 92 10.71 20.24 1.86
N GLY A 93 11.79 20.46 1.10
CA GLY A 93 12.17 19.62 -0.03
C GLY A 93 12.84 18.30 0.35
N LEU A 94 13.36 18.19 1.57
CA LEU A 94 14.04 17.00 2.08
C LEU A 94 13.09 16.03 2.80
N ILE A 95 11.90 16.49 3.18
CA ILE A 95 10.88 15.67 3.84
C ILE A 95 9.80 15.19 2.85
N PRO A 96 9.18 14.02 3.09
CA PRO A 96 8.02 13.58 2.32
C PRO A 96 6.88 14.60 2.32
N GLY A 97 6.10 14.66 1.24
CA GLY A 97 4.97 15.59 1.15
C GLY A 97 5.35 17.04 0.82
N SER A 98 6.50 17.27 0.19
CA SER A 98 6.96 18.62 -0.21
C SER A 98 5.98 19.40 -1.10
N PHE A 99 5.13 18.70 -1.85
CA PHE A 99 4.03 19.27 -2.62
C PHE A 99 2.98 19.94 -1.73
N PHE A 100 2.77 19.46 -0.50
CA PHE A 100 1.87 20.04 0.48
C PHE A 100 2.59 21.06 1.37
N SER A 101 3.77 20.70 1.90
CA SER A 101 4.45 21.54 2.90
C SER A 101 4.94 22.86 2.34
N ARG A 102 5.39 22.93 1.08
CA ARG A 102 5.86 24.19 0.46
C ARG A 102 4.73 25.22 0.28
N PRO A 103 3.57 24.88 -0.32
CA PRO A 103 2.43 25.81 -0.35
C PRO A 103 1.95 26.21 1.05
N PHE A 104 1.92 25.28 2.00
CA PHE A 104 1.50 25.59 3.37
C PHE A 104 2.46 26.58 4.05
N ILE A 105 3.78 26.40 3.90
CA ILE A 105 4.78 27.35 4.39
C ILE A 105 4.59 28.73 3.74
N LEU A 106 4.35 28.80 2.43
CA LEU A 106 4.08 30.07 1.75
C LEU A 106 2.83 30.77 2.30
N PHE A 107 1.75 30.00 2.50
CA PHE A 107 0.51 30.52 3.07
C PHE A 107 0.75 31.11 4.47
N GLU A 108 1.45 30.39 5.35
CA GLU A 108 1.77 30.85 6.70
C GLU A 108 2.73 32.05 6.69
N MET A 109 3.67 32.11 5.75
CA MET A 109 4.53 33.27 5.59
C MET A 109 3.76 34.54 5.19
N ILE A 110 2.79 34.41 4.28
CA ILE A 110 1.91 35.53 3.91
C ILE A 110 1.07 35.96 5.11
N CYS A 111 0.51 34.99 5.85
CA CYS A 111 -0.24 35.27 7.07
C CYS A 111 0.60 36.01 8.11
N GLY A 112 1.81 35.53 8.38
CA GLY A 112 2.76 36.16 9.29
C GLY A 112 3.15 37.58 8.85
N ALA A 113 3.36 37.81 7.55
CA ALA A 113 3.63 39.14 7.01
C ALA A 113 2.45 40.11 7.19
N MET A 114 1.21 39.64 6.97
CA MET A 114 -0.01 40.43 7.17
C MET A 114 -0.18 40.83 8.65
N VAL A 115 -0.01 39.88 9.57
CA VAL A 115 -0.08 40.14 11.02
C VAL A 115 1.03 41.09 11.46
N GLY A 116 2.28 40.85 11.03
CA GLY A 116 3.41 41.72 11.35
C GLY A 116 3.20 43.15 10.88
N TYR A 117 2.69 43.34 9.66
CA TYR A 117 2.35 44.65 9.12
C TYR A 117 1.18 45.32 9.86
N ALA A 118 0.14 44.55 10.23
CA ALA A 118 -0.99 45.03 11.01
C ALA A 118 -0.57 45.56 12.39
N ILE A 119 0.36 44.85 13.07
CA ILE A 119 0.95 45.27 14.34
C ILE A 119 1.77 46.54 14.16
N ALA A 120 2.67 46.57 13.17
CA ALA A 120 3.54 47.73 12.91
C ALA A 120 2.76 49.01 12.60
N ARG A 121 1.58 48.90 11.95
CA ARG A 121 0.69 50.03 11.67
C ARG A 121 -0.17 50.44 12.88
N GLY A 122 -0.33 49.56 13.86
CA GLY A 122 -1.21 49.71 15.03
C GLY A 122 -2.51 48.91 14.90
N ILE A 123 -2.73 47.94 15.79
CA ILE A 123 -3.77 46.91 15.68
C ILE A 123 -5.22 47.45 15.63
N LYS A 124 -5.47 48.62 16.24
CA LYS A 124 -6.81 49.25 16.30
C LYS A 124 -7.23 49.92 14.98
N LYS A 125 -6.34 50.03 13.99
CA LYS A 125 -6.68 50.65 12.70
C LYS A 125 -7.53 49.70 11.85
N MET A 126 -8.49 50.25 11.12
CA MET A 126 -9.38 49.47 10.25
C MET A 126 -8.62 48.55 9.29
N GLY A 127 -7.56 49.04 8.63
CA GLY A 127 -6.73 48.22 7.75
C GLY A 127 -6.03 47.06 8.46
N SER A 128 -5.58 47.25 9.70
CA SER A 128 -4.97 46.19 10.52
C SER A 128 -6.01 45.14 10.93
N LEU A 129 -7.23 45.57 11.29
CA LEU A 129 -8.34 44.67 11.59
C LEU A 129 -8.71 43.81 10.37
N ILE A 130 -8.77 44.41 9.17
CA ILE A 130 -9.05 43.67 7.92
C ILE A 130 -7.97 42.61 7.68
N LEU A 131 -6.68 42.95 7.79
CA LEU A 131 -5.59 42.00 7.58
C LEU A 131 -5.65 40.84 8.58
N ILE A 132 -5.88 41.12 9.86
CA ILE A 132 -5.99 40.08 10.90
C ILE A 132 -7.22 39.21 10.65
N SER A 133 -8.37 39.78 10.32
CA SER A 133 -9.58 39.02 9.99
C SER A 133 -9.37 38.10 8.78
N LEU A 134 -8.68 38.58 7.73
CA LEU A 134 -8.33 37.74 6.58
C LEU A 134 -7.44 36.56 6.97
N VAL A 135 -6.47 36.77 7.85
CA VAL A 135 -5.60 35.69 8.36
C VAL A 135 -6.39 34.67 9.17
N LEU A 136 -7.28 35.13 10.06
CA LEU A 136 -8.13 34.26 10.86
C LEU A 136 -9.10 33.45 9.99
N ILE A 137 -9.75 34.08 9.02
CA ILE A 137 -10.65 33.40 8.07
C ILE A 137 -9.87 32.40 7.23
N GLY A 138 -8.69 32.77 6.73
CA GLY A 138 -7.83 31.89 5.93
C GLY A 138 -7.41 30.64 6.71
N ASN A 139 -6.86 30.83 7.92
CA ASN A 139 -6.47 29.74 8.80
C ASN A 139 -7.65 28.86 9.21
N PHE A 140 -8.80 29.46 9.53
CA PHE A 140 -10.02 28.72 9.81
C PHE A 140 -10.46 27.89 8.61
N SER A 141 -10.39 28.43 7.40
CA SER A 141 -10.76 27.73 6.17
C SER A 141 -9.84 26.55 5.89
N VAL A 142 -8.53 26.72 6.09
CA VAL A 142 -7.53 25.63 5.96
C VAL A 142 -7.75 24.55 7.02
N PHE A 143 -7.97 24.94 8.28
CA PHE A 143 -8.27 24.00 9.35
C PHE A 143 -9.57 23.24 9.08
N TYR A 144 -10.63 23.96 8.67
CA TYR A 144 -11.90 23.37 8.28
C TYR A 144 -11.70 22.36 7.14
N PHE A 145 -10.89 22.70 6.12
CA PHE A 145 -10.56 21.80 5.04
C PHE A 145 -9.90 20.49 5.51
N PHE A 146 -9.00 20.54 6.51
CA PHE A 146 -8.34 19.32 7.02
C PHE A 146 -9.26 18.37 7.79
N VAL A 147 -10.34 18.88 8.37
CA VAL A 147 -11.33 18.07 9.12
C VAL A 147 -12.60 17.79 8.31
N PHE A 148 -12.78 18.47 7.18
CA PHE A 148 -13.94 18.30 6.31
C PHE A 148 -13.88 16.94 5.61
N GLU A 149 -14.92 16.13 5.81
CA GLU A 149 -14.99 14.78 5.23
C GLU A 149 -15.20 14.78 3.71
N GLY A 150 -15.55 15.93 3.13
CA GLY A 150 -15.82 16.08 1.70
C GLY A 150 -17.33 16.07 1.38
N PHE A 151 -17.65 15.68 0.16
CA PHE A 151 -19.00 15.74 -0.39
C PHE A 151 -19.50 14.35 -0.75
N ASP A 152 -20.79 14.09 -0.53
CA ASP A 152 -21.43 12.88 -1.01
C ASP A 152 -22.02 13.12 -2.41
N ASN A 153 -21.36 12.55 -3.42
CA ASN A 153 -21.81 12.56 -4.81
C ASN A 153 -22.14 11.12 -5.28
N THR A 154 -22.50 10.23 -4.35
CA THR A 154 -22.81 8.85 -4.68
C THR A 154 -24.12 8.73 -5.46
N ILE A 155 -24.22 7.68 -6.26
CA ILE A 155 -25.48 7.33 -6.91
C ILE A 155 -26.44 6.84 -5.82
N ALA A 156 -27.62 7.46 -5.73
CA ALA A 156 -28.64 7.03 -4.78
C ALA A 156 -29.12 5.61 -5.12
N ILE A 157 -29.20 4.74 -4.12
CA ILE A 157 -29.71 3.38 -4.26
C ILE A 157 -31.18 3.45 -4.68
N ASN A 158 -31.50 2.89 -5.85
CA ASN A 158 -32.88 2.85 -6.36
C ASN A 158 -33.74 1.89 -5.49
N GLU A 159 -34.96 2.30 -5.13
CA GLU A 159 -35.93 1.45 -4.43
C GLU A 159 -36.18 0.10 -5.14
N ASP A 160 -36.11 0.06 -6.48
CA ASP A 160 -36.28 -1.19 -7.22
C ASP A 160 -35.10 -2.17 -7.02
N LEU A 161 -33.88 -1.64 -6.80
CA LEU A 161 -32.72 -2.47 -6.47
C LEU A 161 -32.90 -3.13 -5.09
N SER A 162 -33.39 -2.37 -4.10
CA SER A 162 -33.68 -2.85 -2.73
C SER A 162 -34.77 -3.94 -2.72
N LYS A 163 -35.78 -3.83 -3.59
CA LYS A 163 -36.84 -4.84 -3.74
C LYS A 163 -36.34 -6.13 -4.41
N THR A 164 -35.34 -6.03 -5.28
CA THR A 164 -34.74 -7.20 -5.97
C THR A 164 -33.77 -7.97 -5.07
N THR A 165 -33.24 -7.34 -4.00
CA THR A 165 -32.32 -7.97 -3.03
C THR A 165 -33.04 -8.77 -1.93
N LEU A 166 -34.39 -8.82 -1.93
CA LEU A 166 -35.18 -9.56 -0.93
C LEU A 166 -35.18 -11.09 -1.13
N SER A 167 -34.30 -11.65 -1.96
CA SER A 167 -34.23 -13.10 -2.13
C SER A 167 -33.69 -13.78 -0.87
N ILE A 168 -34.31 -14.90 -0.50
CA ILE A 168 -33.92 -15.67 0.69
C ILE A 168 -32.62 -16.41 0.35
N LEU A 169 -31.60 -16.22 1.18
CA LEU A 169 -30.40 -17.04 1.11
C LEU A 169 -30.81 -18.50 1.33
N THR A 170 -30.69 -19.33 0.29
CA THR A 170 -31.11 -20.75 0.33
C THR A 170 -30.11 -21.66 1.02
N VAL A 171 -29.02 -21.08 1.53
CA VAL A 171 -27.91 -21.74 2.22
C VAL A 171 -27.66 -21.06 3.56
N ASP A 172 -26.96 -21.73 4.47
CA ASP A 172 -26.55 -21.13 5.73
C ASP A 172 -25.69 -19.88 5.47
N ASP A 173 -25.92 -18.80 6.23
CA ASP A 173 -25.15 -17.56 6.10
C ASP A 173 -23.66 -17.81 6.44
N PRO A 174 -22.74 -17.75 5.45
CA PRO A 174 -21.34 -18.08 5.67
C PRO A 174 -20.60 -16.94 6.40
N SER A 175 -21.22 -15.78 6.57
CA SER A 175 -20.66 -14.66 7.35
C SER A 175 -20.89 -14.80 8.86
N ARG A 176 -21.68 -15.78 9.28
CA ARG A 176 -21.90 -16.13 10.70
C ARG A 176 -20.84 -17.12 11.18
N ASN A 177 -20.50 -16.98 12.47
CA ASN A 177 -19.63 -17.92 13.15
C ASN A 177 -20.14 -19.35 13.02
N GLY A 178 -19.21 -20.29 12.86
CA GLY A 178 -19.51 -21.70 12.85
C GLY A 178 -19.67 -22.27 14.26
N THR A 179 -19.59 -23.59 14.37
CA THR A 179 -19.85 -24.33 15.61
C THR A 179 -18.61 -24.62 16.44
N PHE A 180 -17.41 -24.43 15.89
CA PHE A 180 -16.17 -24.72 16.62
C PHE A 180 -15.84 -23.58 17.59
N GLU A 181 -15.42 -23.95 18.80
CA GLU A 181 -14.70 -23.03 19.67
C GLU A 181 -13.35 -22.69 19.03
N VAL A 182 -12.91 -21.44 19.18
CA VAL A 182 -11.69 -20.92 18.54
C VAL A 182 -10.65 -20.66 19.61
N ASN A 183 -9.42 -21.13 19.35
CA ASN A 183 -8.25 -20.72 20.13
C ASN A 183 -7.32 -19.84 19.30
N GLU A 184 -6.51 -19.02 19.97
CA GLU A 184 -5.52 -18.11 19.37
C GLU A 184 -4.11 -18.46 19.87
N LEU A 185 -3.13 -18.39 18.98
CA LEU A 185 -1.70 -18.50 19.34
C LEU A 185 -0.79 -17.75 18.38
N PHE A 186 0.48 -17.64 18.76
CA PHE A 186 1.53 -16.98 18.01
C PHE A 186 2.71 -17.90 17.74
N TYR A 187 3.22 -17.84 16.51
CA TYR A 187 4.55 -18.39 16.21
C TYR A 187 5.46 -17.29 15.67
N GLY A 188 6.75 -17.40 15.94
CA GLY A 188 7.70 -16.35 15.60
C GLY A 188 9.10 -16.58 16.12
N SER A 189 9.98 -15.60 15.93
CA SER A 189 11.41 -15.72 16.24
C SER A 189 11.74 -15.83 17.73
N GLY A 190 10.83 -15.40 18.61
CA GLY A 190 11.04 -15.37 20.06
C GLY A 190 11.93 -14.23 20.56
N ASN A 191 12.35 -13.35 19.65
CA ASN A 191 13.27 -12.24 19.95
C ASN A 191 12.88 -10.92 19.28
N ASP A 192 11.64 -10.79 18.82
CA ASP A 192 11.13 -9.53 18.30
C ASP A 192 11.22 -8.43 19.38
N LYS A 193 11.79 -7.28 18.99
CA LYS A 193 12.03 -6.15 19.91
C LYS A 193 10.79 -5.35 20.21
N ASN A 194 9.88 -5.26 19.25
CA ASN A 194 8.75 -4.33 19.28
C ASN A 194 7.41 -5.04 19.50
N ARG A 195 7.39 -6.37 19.35
CA ARG A 195 6.18 -7.19 19.36
C ARG A 195 6.28 -8.34 20.35
N PRO A 196 5.76 -8.19 21.58
CA PRO A 196 5.80 -9.23 22.60
C PRO A 196 5.31 -10.60 22.13
N GLU A 197 4.26 -10.63 21.31
CA GLU A 197 3.64 -11.84 20.78
C GLU A 197 4.55 -12.66 19.85
N PHE A 198 5.55 -12.00 19.22
CA PHE A 198 6.61 -12.67 18.44
C PHE A 198 7.96 -12.67 19.15
N GLY A 199 8.00 -12.13 20.37
CA GLY A 199 9.13 -12.11 21.27
C GLY A 199 8.91 -13.05 22.43
N LYS A 200 8.84 -12.49 23.64
CA LYS A 200 8.78 -13.26 24.90
C LYS A 200 7.48 -14.07 25.12
N GLU A 201 6.40 -13.75 24.39
CA GLU A 201 5.07 -14.37 24.54
C GLU A 201 4.76 -15.37 23.41
N VAL A 202 5.76 -15.73 22.59
CA VAL A 202 5.56 -16.66 21.48
C VAL A 202 5.24 -18.08 21.96
N ASP A 203 4.28 -18.74 21.32
CA ASP A 203 3.87 -20.12 21.64
C ASP A 203 4.73 -21.15 20.90
N ILE A 204 5.06 -20.89 19.63
CA ILE A 204 5.92 -21.76 18.81
C ILE A 204 7.09 -20.96 18.23
N LEU A 205 8.32 -21.38 18.54
CA LEU A 205 9.53 -20.79 17.98
C LEU A 205 9.72 -21.21 16.51
N THR A 206 10.03 -20.24 15.66
CA THR A 206 10.44 -20.44 14.27
C THR A 206 11.89 -20.04 14.04
N LYS A 207 12.54 -20.71 13.09
CA LYS A 207 13.86 -20.30 12.60
C LYS A 207 13.69 -19.14 11.60
N SER A 208 14.59 -18.17 11.66
CA SER A 208 14.69 -17.12 10.66
C SER A 208 15.18 -17.67 9.32
N VAL A 209 14.94 -16.90 8.26
CA VAL A 209 15.33 -17.25 6.88
C VAL A 209 16.18 -16.15 6.25
N ASP A 210 17.08 -16.54 5.36
CA ASP A 210 17.90 -15.62 4.57
C ASP A 210 17.22 -15.35 3.22
N ALA A 211 16.73 -14.11 3.07
CA ALA A 211 16.08 -13.59 1.87
C ALA A 211 17.01 -12.71 1.01
N THR A 212 18.30 -12.57 1.36
CA THR A 212 19.26 -11.76 0.59
C THR A 212 19.36 -12.14 -0.89
N PRO A 213 19.20 -13.41 -1.33
CA PRO A 213 19.22 -13.75 -2.76
C PRO A 213 18.07 -13.12 -3.57
N PHE A 214 16.97 -12.75 -2.91
CA PHE A 214 15.78 -12.22 -3.55
C PHE A 214 15.63 -10.71 -3.32
N PHE A 215 16.04 -10.26 -2.13
CA PHE A 215 15.88 -8.87 -1.72
C PHE A 215 16.94 -8.49 -0.67
N ASP A 216 18.01 -7.87 -1.15
CA ASP A 216 19.14 -7.46 -0.32
C ASP A 216 18.87 -6.10 0.35
N GLN A 217 18.67 -6.11 1.67
CA GLN A 217 18.54 -4.93 2.52
C GLN A 217 19.76 -4.70 3.41
N THR A 218 20.92 -5.27 3.09
CA THR A 218 22.08 -5.24 3.99
C THR A 218 22.89 -3.94 3.89
N SER A 219 22.56 -3.06 2.93
CA SER A 219 23.27 -1.82 2.66
C SER A 219 22.34 -0.60 2.58
N GLY A 220 22.90 0.60 2.74
CA GLY A 220 22.18 1.86 2.66
C GLY A 220 21.65 2.37 4.02
N ILE A 221 21.58 3.69 4.15
CA ILE A 221 21.21 4.37 5.41
C ILE A 221 19.78 4.01 5.85
N SER A 222 18.83 3.97 4.91
CA SER A 222 17.43 3.62 5.20
C SER A 222 17.31 2.21 5.78
N ASN A 223 17.98 1.23 5.17
CA ASN A 223 17.95 -0.15 5.65
C ASN A 223 18.70 -0.33 6.99
N HIS A 224 19.79 0.41 7.21
CA HIS A 224 20.46 0.40 8.51
C HIS A 224 19.54 0.85 9.64
N ILE A 225 18.73 1.89 9.41
CA ILE A 225 17.74 2.37 10.38
C ILE A 225 16.63 1.34 10.60
N ARG A 226 16.15 0.70 9.54
CA ARG A 226 15.17 -0.41 9.63
C ARG A 226 15.72 -1.57 10.47
N LYS A 227 16.99 -1.94 10.28
CA LYS A 227 17.66 -2.96 11.07
C LYS A 227 17.78 -2.59 12.55
N ILE A 228 18.03 -1.32 12.87
CA ILE A 228 18.04 -0.85 14.26
C ILE A 228 16.66 -1.05 14.88
N TYR A 229 15.60 -0.62 14.18
CA TYR A 229 14.21 -0.74 14.63
C TYR A 229 13.79 -2.19 14.84
N TRP A 230 13.93 -3.05 13.82
CA TRP A 230 13.48 -4.44 13.87
C TRP A 230 14.43 -5.36 14.65
N GLY A 231 15.72 -5.05 14.66
CA GLY A 231 16.76 -5.92 15.20
C GLY A 231 17.30 -6.96 14.21
N PHE A 232 16.73 -7.04 13.01
CA PHE A 232 17.13 -7.95 11.95
C PHE A 232 17.10 -7.24 10.58
N ASP A 233 17.66 -7.90 9.57
CA ASP A 233 17.61 -7.51 8.15
C ASP A 233 17.30 -8.74 7.31
N SER A 234 17.37 -8.62 5.97
CA SER A 234 17.01 -9.71 5.07
C SER A 234 17.86 -10.99 5.20
N LYS A 235 18.96 -10.98 5.97
CA LYS A 235 19.68 -12.23 6.30
C LYS A 235 18.96 -13.10 7.33
N ASN A 236 18.08 -12.51 8.13
CA ASN A 236 17.44 -13.15 9.27
C ASN A 236 15.97 -12.72 9.40
N TYR A 237 15.21 -12.74 8.30
CA TYR A 237 13.80 -12.44 8.39
C TYR A 237 13.08 -13.47 9.25
N PRO A 238 12.22 -13.04 10.19
CA PRO A 238 11.46 -13.94 11.02
C PRO A 238 10.31 -14.56 10.22
N ILE A 239 9.86 -15.74 10.66
CA ILE A 239 8.64 -16.37 10.16
C ILE A 239 7.59 -16.21 11.25
N ASN A 240 6.92 -15.05 11.26
CA ASN A 240 5.99 -14.62 12.31
C ASN A 240 4.53 -14.74 11.83
N GLY A 241 3.65 -15.30 12.66
CA GLY A 241 2.23 -15.38 12.33
C GLY A 241 1.33 -15.52 13.55
N ARG A 242 0.19 -14.84 13.48
CA ARG A 242 -0.93 -14.96 14.41
C ARG A 242 -1.91 -16.00 13.89
N VAL A 243 -2.30 -16.94 14.73
CA VAL A 243 -3.08 -18.11 14.32
C VAL A 243 -4.41 -18.14 15.08
N TRP A 244 -5.50 -18.38 14.36
CA TRP A 244 -6.78 -18.80 14.92
C TRP A 244 -7.11 -20.18 14.40
N TYR A 245 -7.50 -21.09 15.29
CA TYR A 245 -7.77 -22.47 14.90
C TYR A 245 -8.91 -23.08 15.73
N PRO A 246 -9.67 -24.02 15.14
CA PRO A 246 -10.76 -24.71 15.82
C PRO A 246 -10.24 -25.67 16.89
N ILE A 247 -10.95 -25.71 18.02
CA ILE A 247 -10.82 -26.78 19.01
C ILE A 247 -11.76 -27.92 18.59
N GLY A 248 -11.19 -29.02 18.12
CA GLY A 248 -11.96 -30.19 17.70
C GLY A 248 -11.07 -31.31 17.17
N GLU A 249 -11.70 -32.46 16.91
CA GLU A 249 -11.07 -33.63 16.29
C GLU A 249 -11.03 -33.50 14.77
N GLY A 250 -10.03 -34.13 14.14
CA GLY A 250 -9.86 -34.17 12.69
C GLY A 250 -8.87 -33.15 12.13
N THR A 251 -8.76 -33.13 10.81
CA THR A 251 -7.91 -32.19 10.07
C THR A 251 -8.71 -30.99 9.57
N PHE A 252 -8.06 -29.84 9.50
CA PHE A 252 -8.67 -28.59 9.06
C PHE A 252 -7.89 -27.97 7.90
N PRO A 253 -8.57 -27.45 6.86
CA PRO A 253 -7.92 -26.72 5.77
C PRO A 253 -7.15 -25.49 6.29
N LEU A 254 -6.02 -25.18 5.64
CA LEU A 254 -5.11 -24.10 6.05
C LEU A 254 -5.31 -22.85 5.18
N VAL A 255 -5.45 -21.70 5.83
CA VAL A 255 -5.64 -20.40 5.17
C VAL A 255 -4.58 -19.42 5.67
N LEU A 256 -3.76 -18.89 4.77
CA LEU A 256 -2.82 -17.80 5.09
C LEU A 256 -3.36 -16.48 4.56
N ILE A 257 -3.33 -15.44 5.38
CA ILE A 257 -3.70 -14.06 5.06
C ILE A 257 -2.44 -13.20 5.15
N VAL A 258 -2.13 -12.43 4.12
CA VAL A 258 -1.01 -11.49 4.11
C VAL A 258 -1.49 -10.07 3.79
N HIS A 259 -1.00 -9.12 4.59
CA HIS A 259 -1.31 -7.72 4.42
C HIS A 259 -0.48 -7.07 3.30
N GLY A 260 -0.87 -5.86 2.91
CA GLY A 260 -0.14 -5.05 1.95
C GLY A 260 0.84 -4.07 2.59
N ASN A 261 1.29 -3.11 1.78
CA ASN A 261 2.14 -2.04 2.26
C ASN A 261 1.36 -1.09 3.17
N HIS A 262 1.95 -0.75 4.31
CA HIS A 262 1.45 0.25 5.24
C HIS A 262 2.65 0.97 5.88
N ASN A 263 2.48 1.69 6.99
CA ASN A 263 3.63 2.06 7.82
C ASN A 263 4.16 0.82 8.56
N MET A 264 5.47 0.60 8.54
CA MET A 264 6.08 -0.59 9.17
C MET A 264 5.88 -0.68 10.70
N ASP A 265 5.65 0.46 11.36
CA ASP A 265 5.42 0.59 12.80
C ASP A 265 3.93 0.53 13.21
N ASP A 266 3.03 0.47 12.23
CA ASP A 266 1.58 0.28 12.44
C ASP A 266 1.18 -1.11 11.94
N TYR A 267 1.17 -2.08 12.84
CA TYR A 267 1.15 -3.50 12.48
C TYR A 267 -0.16 -3.91 11.83
N SER A 268 -0.08 -4.47 10.62
CA SER A 268 -1.24 -4.75 9.78
C SER A 268 -1.86 -6.14 10.02
N ASP A 269 -1.09 -7.11 10.49
CA ASP A 269 -1.54 -8.49 10.70
C ASP A 269 -2.66 -8.66 11.76
N PRO A 270 -2.78 -7.87 12.84
CA PRO A 270 -3.91 -8.00 13.76
C PRO A 270 -5.24 -7.58 13.12
N GLY A 271 -5.18 -6.82 12.02
CA GLY A 271 -6.34 -6.24 11.36
C GLY A 271 -7.32 -7.22 10.71
N TYR A 272 -6.91 -8.50 10.61
CA TYR A 272 -7.73 -9.59 10.06
C TYR A 272 -8.34 -10.49 11.14
N LYS A 273 -8.24 -10.12 12.43
CA LYS A 273 -8.78 -10.93 13.54
C LYS A 273 -10.24 -11.36 13.33
N TYR A 274 -11.09 -10.44 12.87
CA TYR A 274 -12.51 -10.73 12.59
C TYR A 274 -12.71 -11.85 11.57
N LEU A 275 -11.81 -11.96 10.58
CA LEU A 275 -11.86 -12.98 9.55
C LEU A 275 -11.20 -14.28 10.05
N GLY A 276 -10.12 -14.15 10.81
CA GLY A 276 -9.45 -15.25 11.50
C GLY A 276 -10.39 -16.03 12.42
N GLU A 277 -11.08 -15.34 13.32
CA GLU A 277 -12.04 -15.94 14.25
C GLU A 277 -13.26 -16.53 13.52
N LEU A 278 -13.81 -15.82 12.53
CA LEU A 278 -14.92 -16.33 11.72
C LEU A 278 -14.53 -17.66 11.07
N LEU A 279 -13.46 -17.66 10.27
CA LEU A 279 -13.05 -18.84 9.53
C LEU A 279 -12.63 -19.97 10.48
N ALA A 280 -11.92 -19.68 11.57
CA ALA A 280 -11.56 -20.68 12.56
C ALA A 280 -12.80 -21.34 13.19
N SER A 281 -13.82 -20.57 13.56
CA SER A 281 -15.08 -21.10 14.10
C SER A 281 -15.83 -21.99 13.10
N ARG A 282 -15.57 -21.82 11.81
CA ARG A 282 -16.11 -22.62 10.71
C ARG A 282 -15.24 -23.83 10.36
N GLY A 283 -14.18 -24.10 11.11
CA GLY A 283 -13.29 -25.24 10.93
C GLY A 283 -12.21 -25.01 9.88
N TYR A 284 -11.45 -23.92 10.01
CA TYR A 284 -10.25 -23.62 9.23
C TYR A 284 -9.10 -23.28 10.18
N ILE A 285 -7.87 -23.66 9.87
CA ILE A 285 -6.70 -23.07 10.54
C ILE A 285 -6.35 -21.80 9.76
N VAL A 286 -6.35 -20.66 10.43
CA VAL A 286 -6.17 -19.34 9.79
C VAL A 286 -4.96 -18.66 10.36
N VAL A 287 -4.12 -18.14 9.48
CA VAL A 287 -2.86 -17.51 9.82
C VAL A 287 -2.84 -16.11 9.23
N SER A 288 -2.77 -15.08 10.06
CA SER A 288 -2.39 -13.74 9.59
C SER A 288 -0.87 -13.59 9.71
N VAL A 289 -0.22 -13.46 8.56
CA VAL A 289 1.23 -13.43 8.42
C VAL A 289 1.74 -12.00 8.67
N ASP A 290 2.80 -11.89 9.47
CA ASP A 290 3.50 -10.63 9.72
C ASP A 290 4.61 -10.42 8.69
N GLU A 291 4.41 -9.42 7.83
CA GLU A 291 5.42 -8.92 6.90
C GLU A 291 5.61 -7.41 7.07
N ASN A 292 5.36 -6.86 8.25
CA ASN A 292 5.45 -5.41 8.49
C ASN A 292 6.88 -4.89 8.27
N PHE A 293 7.90 -5.74 8.41
CA PHE A 293 9.29 -5.40 8.10
C PHE A 293 9.56 -5.14 6.60
N LEU A 294 8.65 -5.56 5.72
CA LEU A 294 8.68 -5.27 4.28
C LEU A 294 7.82 -4.06 3.87
N ASN A 295 7.22 -3.36 4.84
CA ASN A 295 6.43 -2.16 4.60
C ASN A 295 7.28 -0.89 4.46
N GLY A 296 6.71 0.17 3.89
CA GLY A 296 7.29 1.51 3.84
C GLY A 296 7.41 2.19 5.21
N ASN A 297 8.15 3.30 5.23
CA ASN A 297 8.16 4.24 6.36
C ASN A 297 8.51 5.65 5.87
N TRP A 298 8.70 6.59 6.79
CA TRP A 298 9.04 7.97 6.46
C TRP A 298 10.36 8.15 5.70
N MET A 299 11.28 7.18 5.74
CA MET A 299 12.53 7.16 4.97
C MET A 299 12.37 6.63 3.55
N GLY A 300 11.22 6.04 3.23
CA GLY A 300 10.88 5.59 1.89
C GLY A 300 10.23 4.22 1.85
N ASP A 301 9.80 3.91 0.63
CA ASP A 301 9.13 2.69 0.23
C ASP A 301 10.04 1.86 -0.69
N PHE A 302 9.73 0.58 -0.85
CA PHE A 302 10.47 -0.35 -1.70
C PHE A 302 9.96 -0.42 -3.13
N TYR A 303 8.84 0.26 -3.44
CA TYR A 303 8.27 0.36 -4.79
C TYR A 303 8.08 -1.00 -5.45
N ASP A 304 7.38 -1.90 -4.74
CA ASP A 304 6.98 -3.24 -5.18
C ASP A 304 8.12 -4.26 -5.36
N LYS A 305 9.39 -3.88 -5.14
CA LYS A 305 10.56 -4.77 -5.27
C LYS A 305 10.54 -5.93 -4.27
N GLU A 306 9.80 -5.80 -3.19
CA GLU A 306 9.69 -6.78 -2.12
C GLU A 306 8.67 -7.90 -2.40
N ILE A 307 7.80 -7.77 -3.41
CA ILE A 307 6.65 -8.68 -3.62
C ILE A 307 7.08 -10.13 -3.80
N PHE A 308 8.18 -10.38 -4.53
CA PHE A 308 8.70 -11.74 -4.64
C PHE A 308 9.09 -12.31 -3.27
N THR A 309 9.70 -11.50 -2.41
CA THR A 309 10.11 -11.93 -1.07
C THR A 309 8.90 -12.22 -0.19
N ARG A 310 7.86 -11.38 -0.26
CA ARG A 310 6.57 -11.63 0.40
C ARG A 310 5.97 -12.99 -0.02
N ALA A 311 5.93 -13.22 -1.33
CA ALA A 311 5.45 -14.47 -1.90
C ALA A 311 6.26 -15.69 -1.44
N TRP A 312 7.59 -15.56 -1.41
CA TRP A 312 8.49 -16.61 -0.94
C TRP A 312 8.34 -16.88 0.56
N LEU A 313 8.15 -15.82 1.37
CA LEU A 313 7.90 -15.96 2.81
C LEU A 313 6.61 -16.75 3.06
N LEU A 314 5.51 -16.47 2.34
CA LEU A 314 4.29 -17.30 2.44
C LEU A 314 4.56 -18.80 2.27
N LEU A 315 5.40 -19.18 1.30
CA LEU A 315 5.76 -20.58 1.09
C LEU A 315 6.68 -21.11 2.21
N LYS A 316 7.50 -20.26 2.82
CA LYS A 316 8.24 -20.59 4.05
C LYS A 316 7.32 -20.85 5.24
N HIS A 317 6.23 -20.09 5.38
CA HIS A 317 5.20 -20.39 6.38
C HIS A 317 4.60 -21.77 6.14
N LEU A 318 4.21 -22.10 4.91
CA LEU A 318 3.67 -23.43 4.57
C LEU A 318 4.67 -24.58 4.83
N GLN A 319 5.98 -24.34 4.66
CA GLN A 319 7.01 -25.31 5.03
C GLN A 319 7.01 -25.61 6.54
N ASN A 320 6.91 -24.58 7.40
CA ASN A 320 6.79 -24.79 8.84
C ASN A 320 5.50 -25.54 9.20
N TRP A 321 4.37 -25.20 8.57
CA TRP A 321 3.10 -25.92 8.79
C TRP A 321 3.18 -27.40 8.39
N ARG A 322 3.84 -27.71 7.27
CA ARG A 322 4.13 -29.10 6.87
C ARG A 322 4.99 -29.82 7.91
N GLU A 323 6.01 -29.17 8.45
CA GLU A 323 6.87 -29.75 9.49
C GLU A 323 6.10 -30.00 10.79
N TRP A 324 5.33 -29.02 11.26
CA TRP A 324 4.52 -29.15 12.47
C TRP A 324 3.46 -30.24 12.36
N ASN A 325 2.78 -30.34 11.22
CA ASN A 325 1.79 -31.38 10.97
C ASN A 325 2.38 -32.80 11.04
N ASN A 326 3.66 -32.95 10.65
CA ASN A 326 4.36 -34.24 10.65
C ASN A 326 5.18 -34.51 11.93
N THR A 327 5.23 -33.56 12.87
CA THR A 327 6.06 -33.67 14.08
C THR A 327 5.21 -34.10 15.27
N LYS A 328 5.37 -35.36 15.68
CA LYS A 328 4.70 -35.89 16.88
C LYS A 328 4.96 -35.02 18.10
N GLY A 329 3.90 -34.69 18.84
CA GLY A 329 3.96 -33.85 20.02
C GLY A 329 3.89 -32.35 19.74
N ASN A 330 3.93 -31.92 18.47
CA ASN A 330 3.51 -30.58 18.10
C ASN A 330 1.98 -30.46 18.26
N ILE A 331 1.50 -29.28 18.66
CA ILE A 331 0.06 -29.02 18.86
C ILE A 331 -0.78 -29.17 17.57
N PHE A 332 -0.13 -29.05 16.40
CA PHE A 332 -0.73 -29.22 15.08
C PHE A 332 -0.41 -30.56 14.43
N SER A 333 0.23 -31.49 15.14
CA SER A 333 0.51 -32.86 14.63
C SER A 333 -0.79 -33.52 14.18
N ASP A 334 -0.83 -33.95 12.92
CA ASP A 334 -1.97 -34.62 12.29
C ASP A 334 -3.30 -33.82 12.33
N LYS A 335 -3.24 -32.48 12.44
CA LYS A 335 -4.41 -31.58 12.48
C LYS A 335 -4.59 -30.71 11.24
N VAL A 336 -3.59 -30.67 10.36
CA VAL A 336 -3.58 -29.76 9.21
C VAL A 336 -3.86 -30.54 7.94
N ASP A 337 -4.90 -30.14 7.22
CA ASP A 337 -5.18 -30.65 5.89
C ASP A 337 -4.31 -29.92 4.86
N MET A 338 -3.11 -30.46 4.64
CA MET A 338 -2.12 -29.89 3.71
C MET A 338 -2.51 -30.04 2.23
N ASP A 339 -3.58 -30.80 1.93
CA ASP A 339 -4.11 -30.94 0.57
C ASP A 339 -5.15 -29.87 0.24
N ASN A 340 -5.58 -29.07 1.22
CA ASN A 340 -6.57 -28.00 1.07
C ASN A 340 -6.03 -26.67 1.64
N ILE A 341 -5.24 -25.96 0.84
CA ILE A 341 -4.65 -24.67 1.21
C ILE A 341 -5.28 -23.52 0.39
N ALA A 342 -5.55 -22.40 1.05
CA ALA A 342 -5.86 -21.14 0.37
C ALA A 342 -4.99 -19.98 0.85
N LEU A 343 -4.75 -19.03 -0.04
CA LEU A 343 -3.99 -17.81 0.23
C LEU A 343 -4.87 -16.57 0.02
N ILE A 344 -4.89 -15.66 0.98
CA ILE A 344 -5.61 -14.40 0.95
C ILE A 344 -4.59 -13.27 1.02
N GLY A 345 -4.66 -12.30 0.11
CA GLY A 345 -3.72 -11.20 0.05
C GLY A 345 -4.40 -9.88 -0.17
N HIS A 346 -4.03 -8.86 0.62
CA HIS A 346 -4.54 -7.49 0.47
C HIS A 346 -3.47 -6.57 -0.14
N SER A 347 -3.81 -5.78 -1.16
CA SER A 347 -2.90 -4.78 -1.76
C SER A 347 -1.63 -5.44 -2.29
N ARG A 348 -0.44 -5.07 -1.82
CA ARG A 348 0.81 -5.79 -2.15
C ARG A 348 0.81 -7.26 -1.74
N GLY A 349 0.11 -7.60 -0.65
CA GLY A 349 -0.13 -8.98 -0.24
C GLY A 349 -0.96 -9.73 -1.29
N GLY A 350 -1.86 -9.02 -1.99
CA GLY A 350 -2.61 -9.56 -3.12
C GLY A 350 -1.70 -10.02 -4.25
N ALA A 351 -0.75 -9.19 -4.68
CA ALA A 351 0.27 -9.62 -5.65
C ALA A 351 1.14 -10.75 -5.10
N ALA A 352 1.47 -10.74 -3.81
CA ALA A 352 2.27 -11.76 -3.15
C ALA A 352 1.61 -13.15 -3.21
N VAL A 353 0.30 -13.28 -2.96
CA VAL A 353 -0.37 -14.60 -2.99
C VAL A 353 -0.43 -15.21 -4.39
N SER A 354 -0.68 -14.40 -5.42
CA SER A 354 -0.65 -14.86 -6.81
C SER A 354 0.77 -15.22 -7.24
N THR A 355 1.76 -14.45 -6.80
CA THR A 355 3.19 -14.76 -6.99
C THR A 355 3.57 -16.05 -6.27
N ALA A 356 3.09 -16.27 -5.05
CA ALA A 356 3.37 -17.48 -4.26
C ALA A 356 2.85 -18.73 -4.98
N ALA A 357 1.60 -18.69 -5.48
CA ALA A 357 1.02 -19.81 -6.21
C ALA A 357 1.78 -20.13 -7.52
N ALA A 358 2.27 -19.11 -8.23
CA ALA A 358 3.08 -19.33 -9.43
C ALA A 358 4.46 -19.93 -9.10
N ILE A 359 5.17 -19.39 -8.11
CA ILE A 359 6.52 -19.87 -7.76
C ILE A 359 6.49 -21.20 -6.99
N ASN A 360 5.35 -21.56 -6.38
CA ASN A 360 5.14 -22.84 -5.70
C ASN A 360 5.38 -24.06 -6.61
N LYS A 361 5.15 -23.91 -7.92
CA LYS A 361 5.37 -24.95 -8.94
C LYS A 361 6.82 -25.00 -9.44
N LEU A 362 7.63 -23.98 -9.14
CA LEU A 362 9.01 -23.89 -9.62
C LEU A 362 9.95 -24.69 -8.71
N ASN A 363 10.95 -25.32 -9.32
CA ASN A 363 12.00 -26.03 -8.58
C ASN A 363 13.23 -25.17 -8.28
N LYS A 364 13.32 -23.98 -8.91
CA LYS A 364 14.47 -23.07 -8.77
C LYS A 364 14.03 -21.62 -8.96
N TYR A 365 14.79 -20.69 -8.38
CA TYR A 365 14.62 -19.27 -8.66
C TYR A 365 15.12 -18.91 -10.06
N HIS A 366 14.37 -18.07 -10.76
CA HIS A 366 14.63 -17.73 -12.17
C HIS A 366 15.84 -16.80 -12.37
N LEU A 367 16.28 -16.05 -11.34
CA LEU A 367 17.48 -15.19 -11.42
C LEU A 367 18.73 -15.82 -10.80
N ASP A 368 18.58 -16.85 -9.96
CA ASP A 368 19.70 -17.59 -9.37
C ASP A 368 19.35 -19.08 -9.22
N ALA A 369 19.89 -19.90 -10.12
CA ALA A 369 19.64 -21.34 -10.16
C ALA A 369 20.23 -22.13 -8.96
N ASN A 370 21.01 -21.48 -8.09
CA ASN A 370 21.48 -22.06 -6.83
C ASN A 370 20.40 -22.06 -5.75
N GLN A 371 19.37 -21.20 -5.88
CA GLN A 371 18.22 -21.20 -4.98
C GLN A 371 17.26 -22.31 -5.41
N ILE A 372 17.29 -23.42 -4.70
CA ILE A 372 16.42 -24.59 -4.94
C ILE A 372 15.12 -24.41 -4.16
N PHE A 373 14.00 -24.68 -4.83
CA PHE A 373 12.66 -24.65 -4.25
C PHE A 373 12.09 -26.06 -4.14
N ASP A 374 11.48 -26.35 -2.99
CA ASP A 374 10.81 -27.61 -2.67
C ASP A 374 9.51 -27.31 -1.90
N PHE A 375 8.61 -26.61 -2.60
CA PHE A 375 7.34 -26.14 -2.08
C PHE A 375 6.22 -27.10 -2.46
N GLN A 376 5.76 -27.05 -3.72
CA GLN A 376 4.76 -27.95 -4.31
C GLN A 376 3.52 -28.17 -3.41
N PHE A 377 3.05 -27.12 -2.76
CA PHE A 377 1.88 -27.15 -1.88
C PHE A 377 0.58 -27.18 -2.66
N SER A 378 -0.46 -27.83 -2.11
CA SER A 378 -1.80 -27.92 -2.71
C SER A 378 -2.62 -26.63 -2.49
N ILE A 379 -2.17 -25.53 -3.12
CA ILE A 379 -2.87 -24.24 -3.09
C ILE A 379 -4.06 -24.32 -4.06
N LYS A 380 -5.27 -24.48 -3.52
CA LYS A 380 -6.52 -24.66 -4.29
C LYS A 380 -7.29 -23.36 -4.53
N GLY A 381 -7.04 -22.32 -3.73
CA GLY A 381 -7.77 -21.07 -3.79
C GLY A 381 -6.92 -19.83 -3.49
N ILE A 382 -7.16 -18.76 -4.23
CA ILE A 382 -6.58 -17.43 -3.98
C ILE A 382 -7.71 -16.41 -3.85
N VAL A 383 -7.59 -15.57 -2.83
CA VAL A 383 -8.40 -14.36 -2.66
C VAL A 383 -7.51 -13.14 -2.71
N GLN A 384 -7.74 -12.25 -3.67
CA GLN A 384 -7.11 -10.94 -3.73
C GLN A 384 -8.09 -9.86 -3.26
N ILE A 385 -7.70 -9.09 -2.26
CA ILE A 385 -8.40 -7.89 -1.78
C ILE A 385 -7.62 -6.69 -2.30
N ALA A 386 -8.27 -5.84 -3.08
CA ALA A 386 -7.70 -4.59 -3.61
C ALA A 386 -6.21 -4.70 -4.06
N PRO A 387 -5.84 -5.71 -4.85
CA PRO A 387 -4.44 -6.03 -5.12
C PRO A 387 -3.79 -4.98 -6.02
N ASN A 388 -2.47 -4.82 -5.91
CA ASN A 388 -1.67 -4.35 -7.03
C ASN A 388 -1.31 -5.53 -7.96
N ASP A 389 -0.75 -5.25 -9.14
CA ASP A 389 -0.23 -6.29 -10.04
C ASP A 389 1.01 -5.78 -10.80
N PRO A 390 2.13 -5.52 -10.09
CA PRO A 390 3.35 -5.00 -10.70
C PRO A 390 4.28 -6.11 -11.20
N TYR A 391 4.07 -7.36 -10.76
CA TYR A 391 5.06 -8.43 -10.95
C TYR A 391 4.83 -9.23 -12.22
N THR A 392 5.85 -9.23 -13.08
CA THR A 392 6.05 -10.18 -14.17
C THR A 392 7.39 -10.87 -13.93
N PRO A 393 7.46 -12.22 -13.80
CA PRO A 393 8.69 -12.97 -13.54
C PRO A 393 9.85 -12.63 -14.48
N GLN A 394 9.53 -12.22 -15.71
CA GLN A 394 10.47 -11.60 -16.65
C GLN A 394 9.70 -10.53 -17.44
N ASN A 395 10.40 -9.56 -18.02
CA ASN A 395 9.81 -8.68 -19.03
C ASN A 395 9.10 -9.56 -20.08
N ASN A 396 7.78 -9.37 -20.23
CA ASN A 396 6.91 -10.08 -21.18
C ASN A 396 6.60 -11.56 -20.91
N VAL A 397 6.99 -12.13 -19.75
CA VAL A 397 6.46 -13.44 -19.32
C VAL A 397 5.37 -13.21 -18.29
N PRO A 398 4.08 -13.46 -18.62
CA PRO A 398 3.00 -13.27 -17.67
C PRO A 398 3.14 -14.29 -16.54
N LEU A 399 2.82 -13.87 -15.32
CA LEU A 399 2.49 -14.80 -14.25
C LEU A 399 1.24 -15.59 -14.67
N GLU A 400 1.38 -16.91 -14.81
CA GLU A 400 0.28 -17.83 -15.13
C GLU A 400 -0.23 -18.48 -13.84
N LEU A 401 -1.53 -18.32 -13.60
CA LEU A 401 -2.21 -18.95 -12.47
C LEU A 401 -3.06 -20.09 -13.02
N GLU A 402 -2.52 -21.30 -13.04
CA GLU A 402 -3.20 -22.46 -13.61
C GLU A 402 -3.81 -23.34 -12.51
N ASN A 403 -5.07 -23.73 -12.69
CA ASN A 403 -5.81 -24.70 -11.87
C ASN A 403 -5.91 -24.27 -10.39
N VAL A 404 -6.09 -22.98 -10.15
CA VAL A 404 -6.32 -22.40 -8.82
C VAL A 404 -7.60 -21.56 -8.87
N ASN A 405 -8.55 -21.86 -7.99
CA ASN A 405 -9.76 -21.06 -7.86
C ASN A 405 -9.39 -19.63 -7.45
N TYR A 406 -10.10 -18.64 -8.00
CA TYR A 406 -9.69 -17.25 -7.84
C TYR A 406 -10.86 -16.32 -7.48
N MET A 407 -10.69 -15.49 -6.45
CA MET A 407 -11.62 -14.42 -6.12
C MET A 407 -10.91 -13.08 -6.03
N LEU A 408 -11.52 -12.05 -6.63
CA LEU A 408 -11.12 -10.66 -6.50
C LEU A 408 -12.19 -9.86 -5.76
N LEU A 409 -11.82 -9.16 -4.70
CA LEU A 409 -12.64 -8.12 -4.06
C LEU A 409 -11.96 -6.77 -4.29
N HIS A 410 -12.70 -5.76 -4.77
CA HIS A 410 -12.13 -4.43 -5.01
C HIS A 410 -13.14 -3.32 -4.70
N GLY A 411 -12.68 -2.26 -4.01
CA GLY A 411 -13.52 -1.13 -3.64
C GLY A 411 -13.55 -0.04 -4.71
N GLY A 412 -14.71 0.58 -4.92
CA GLY A 412 -14.86 1.68 -5.88
C GLY A 412 -14.33 3.04 -5.41
N TYR A 413 -14.16 3.22 -4.10
CA TYR A 413 -13.52 4.39 -3.47
C TYR A 413 -12.11 4.07 -2.96
N ASP A 414 -11.49 3.02 -3.51
CA ASP A 414 -10.09 2.72 -3.28
C ASP A 414 -9.21 3.87 -3.78
N GLN A 415 -8.63 4.61 -2.85
CA GLN A 415 -7.74 5.72 -3.16
C GLN A 415 -6.27 5.31 -3.18
N ASP A 416 -5.93 4.09 -2.74
CA ASP A 416 -4.56 3.58 -2.87
C ASP A 416 -4.34 3.04 -4.28
N MET A 417 -5.24 2.16 -4.73
CA MET A 417 -5.33 1.54 -6.05
C MET A 417 -6.60 2.01 -6.78
N TYR A 418 -6.57 3.21 -7.35
CA TYR A 418 -7.72 3.82 -8.05
C TYR A 418 -8.13 3.13 -9.37
N TRP A 419 -7.53 1.97 -9.69
CA TRP A 419 -7.94 1.10 -10.79
C TRP A 419 -7.90 -0.37 -10.34
N THR A 420 -8.78 -1.18 -10.91
CA THR A 420 -8.93 -2.60 -10.54
C THR A 420 -7.82 -3.46 -11.16
N ALA A 421 -6.60 -3.36 -10.64
CA ALA A 421 -5.43 -4.08 -11.15
C ALA A 421 -5.59 -5.61 -11.12
N GLY A 422 -6.31 -6.15 -10.13
CA GLY A 422 -6.61 -7.58 -9.99
C GLY A 422 -7.35 -8.20 -11.18
N ASN A 423 -8.02 -7.40 -12.03
CA ASN A 423 -8.63 -7.90 -13.26
C ASN A 423 -7.60 -8.53 -14.22
N ARG A 424 -6.34 -8.09 -14.14
CA ARG A 424 -5.24 -8.67 -14.93
C ARG A 424 -4.92 -10.10 -14.51
N VAL A 425 -4.88 -10.38 -13.20
CA VAL A 425 -4.67 -11.73 -12.68
C VAL A 425 -5.90 -12.60 -12.98
N TYR A 426 -7.11 -12.06 -12.75
CA TYR A 426 -8.36 -12.73 -13.12
C TYR A 426 -8.36 -13.19 -14.59
N ASN A 427 -7.93 -12.34 -15.52
CA ASN A 427 -7.87 -12.66 -16.94
C ASN A 427 -6.78 -13.69 -17.28
N ARG A 428 -5.67 -13.72 -16.53
CA ARG A 428 -4.56 -14.67 -16.70
C ARG A 428 -4.79 -16.03 -16.03
N ALA A 429 -5.77 -16.13 -15.12
CA ALA A 429 -6.13 -17.40 -14.51
C ALA A 429 -6.75 -18.34 -15.53
N VAL A 430 -6.16 -19.53 -15.68
CA VAL A 430 -6.54 -20.56 -16.67
C VAL A 430 -6.82 -21.90 -15.98
N PHE A 431 -7.76 -22.66 -16.53
CA PHE A 431 -8.12 -23.99 -16.04
C PHE A 431 -7.87 -24.98 -17.17
N THR A 432 -6.94 -25.89 -16.95
CA THR A 432 -6.38 -26.79 -17.97
C THR A 432 -6.51 -28.27 -17.60
N ASP A 433 -6.89 -28.57 -16.36
CA ASP A 433 -7.21 -29.92 -15.91
C ASP A 433 -8.71 -30.25 -16.13
N GLY A 434 -9.12 -31.45 -15.69
CA GLY A 434 -10.51 -31.91 -15.77
C GLY A 434 -11.37 -31.58 -14.54
N ASP A 435 -10.81 -30.88 -13.55
CA ASP A 435 -11.49 -30.60 -12.30
C ASP A 435 -12.35 -29.32 -12.41
N TYR A 436 -13.35 -29.20 -11.54
CA TYR A 436 -14.18 -27.99 -11.51
C TYR A 436 -13.42 -26.86 -10.80
N HIS A 437 -13.09 -25.82 -11.56
CA HIS A 437 -12.53 -24.57 -11.05
C HIS A 437 -13.44 -23.39 -11.39
N PHE A 438 -13.39 -22.34 -10.57
CA PHE A 438 -14.05 -21.09 -10.88
C PHE A 438 -13.21 -19.88 -10.53
N LYS A 439 -13.50 -18.78 -11.22
CA LYS A 439 -13.00 -17.45 -10.88
C LYS A 439 -14.14 -16.46 -10.79
N THR A 440 -14.06 -15.53 -9.85
CA THR A 440 -15.06 -14.48 -9.64
C THR A 440 -14.40 -13.15 -9.27
N ALA A 441 -15.08 -12.04 -9.54
CA ALA A 441 -14.66 -10.70 -9.18
C ALA A 441 -15.88 -9.91 -8.69
N LEU A 442 -15.75 -9.28 -7.52
CA LEU A 442 -16.76 -8.43 -6.92
C LEU A 442 -16.22 -7.00 -6.82
N TYR A 443 -16.91 -6.08 -7.46
CA TYR A 443 -16.70 -4.66 -7.28
C TYR A 443 -17.62 -4.17 -6.17
N ILE A 444 -17.12 -3.36 -5.24
CA ILE A 444 -17.89 -2.91 -4.08
C ILE A 444 -17.92 -1.39 -4.12
N TYR A 445 -19.04 -0.82 -4.57
CA TYR A 445 -19.10 0.57 -5.02
C TYR A 445 -18.48 1.56 -4.02
N ARG A 446 -18.95 1.60 -2.76
CA ARG A 446 -18.51 2.57 -1.75
C ARG A 446 -17.39 2.07 -0.82
N ALA A 447 -16.81 0.91 -1.08
CA ALA A 447 -15.67 0.43 -0.29
C ALA A 447 -14.38 1.18 -0.65
N ASN A 448 -13.57 1.47 0.36
CA ASN A 448 -12.21 2.02 0.19
C ASN A 448 -11.16 0.91 0.22
N HIS A 449 -9.87 1.26 0.12
CA HIS A 449 -8.77 0.32 0.28
C HIS A 449 -8.70 -0.22 1.72
N GLY A 450 -8.73 0.69 2.69
CA GLY A 450 -8.33 0.42 4.06
C GLY A 450 -9.24 -0.52 4.86
N GLN A 451 -10.56 -0.35 4.80
CA GLN A 451 -11.45 -0.88 5.85
C GLN A 451 -11.64 -2.40 5.85
N PHE A 452 -11.13 -3.12 4.85
CA PHE A 452 -10.99 -4.59 4.92
C PHE A 452 -10.07 -5.04 6.05
N ASN A 453 -9.16 -4.16 6.49
CA ASN A 453 -8.27 -4.33 7.62
C ASN A 453 -8.68 -3.34 8.73
N THR A 454 -8.88 -3.82 9.96
CA THR A 454 -9.37 -2.96 11.06
C THR A 454 -8.36 -1.92 11.55
N VAL A 455 -7.08 -2.04 11.19
CA VAL A 455 -6.01 -1.09 11.56
C VAL A 455 -5.96 0.10 10.60
N TRP A 456 -6.17 -0.13 9.30
CA TRP A 456 -5.92 0.88 8.26
C TRP A 456 -7.01 1.96 8.19
N GLY A 457 -8.26 1.60 8.49
CA GLY A 457 -9.36 2.54 8.62
C GLY A 457 -9.82 3.19 7.31
N ARG A 458 -10.39 4.40 7.42
CA ARG A 458 -11.09 5.11 6.32
C ARG A 458 -10.20 5.90 5.38
N LYS A 459 -8.94 6.13 5.73
CA LYS A 459 -8.04 7.03 5.01
C LYS A 459 -6.93 6.21 4.36
N ASP A 460 -7.05 5.97 3.06
CA ASP A 460 -6.09 5.16 2.27
C ASP A 460 -4.74 5.87 2.01
N ARG A 461 -4.50 7.01 2.65
CA ARG A 461 -3.28 7.80 2.53
C ARG A 461 -2.82 8.23 3.91
N THR A 462 -1.51 8.39 4.07
CA THR A 462 -0.91 8.96 5.28
C THR A 462 -0.98 10.49 5.26
N ILE A 463 -0.96 11.10 6.44
CA ILE A 463 -0.87 12.56 6.59
C ILE A 463 0.45 13.06 5.97
N PRO A 464 0.44 14.18 5.22
CA PRO A 464 -0.67 15.13 5.04
C PRO A 464 -1.64 14.83 3.88
N PHE A 465 -1.33 13.87 3.00
CA PHE A 465 -2.17 13.56 1.84
C PHE A 465 -3.58 13.10 2.22
N ALA A 466 -3.70 12.44 3.38
CA ALA A 466 -4.97 12.02 3.96
C ALA A 466 -5.98 13.17 4.15
N TRP A 467 -5.52 14.41 4.36
CA TRP A 467 -6.38 15.59 4.54
C TRP A 467 -7.06 16.04 3.26
N CYS A 468 -6.58 15.58 2.10
CA CYS A 468 -7.14 15.93 0.80
C CYS A 468 -8.14 14.87 0.27
N LEU A 469 -8.45 13.84 1.06
CA LEU A 469 -9.36 12.77 0.67
C LEU A 469 -10.82 13.15 0.89
N ASN A 470 -11.67 12.90 -0.11
CA ASN A 470 -13.12 12.91 0.06
C ASN A 470 -13.57 11.56 0.66
N THR A 471 -13.79 11.53 1.97
CA THR A 471 -14.14 10.31 2.73
C THR A 471 -15.62 10.21 3.08
N LYS A 472 -16.39 11.27 2.81
CA LYS A 472 -17.85 11.30 3.03
C LYS A 472 -18.61 10.16 2.36
N PRO A 473 -18.34 9.79 1.10
CA PRO A 473 -19.09 8.74 0.40
C PRO A 473 -18.67 7.31 0.76
N ILE A 474 -17.57 7.12 1.51
CA ILE A 474 -17.06 5.78 1.83
C ILE A 474 -18.03 5.05 2.77
N MET A 475 -18.38 3.80 2.46
CA MET A 475 -19.28 2.98 3.28
C MET A 475 -18.73 2.73 4.69
N ASN A 476 -19.57 2.26 5.61
CA ASN A 476 -19.11 1.92 6.95
C ASN A 476 -18.10 0.75 6.90
N GLY A 477 -17.09 0.75 7.79
CA GLY A 477 -16.08 -0.30 7.83
C GLY A 477 -16.65 -1.67 8.20
N GLU A 478 -17.65 -1.72 9.06
CA GLU A 478 -18.34 -2.95 9.46
C GLU A 478 -19.07 -3.57 8.27
N ASP A 479 -19.72 -2.74 7.45
CA ASP A 479 -20.40 -3.17 6.22
C ASP A 479 -19.38 -3.72 5.21
N GLN A 480 -18.26 -3.02 5.01
CA GLN A 480 -17.19 -3.48 4.13
C GLN A 480 -16.59 -4.82 4.59
N ARG A 481 -16.39 -5.00 5.90
CA ARG A 481 -15.94 -6.28 6.47
C ARG A 481 -17.02 -7.35 6.44
N GLN A 482 -18.30 -6.99 6.53
CA GLN A 482 -19.41 -7.93 6.39
C GLN A 482 -19.43 -8.55 4.98
N ILE A 483 -19.19 -7.74 3.95
CA ILE A 483 -19.03 -8.20 2.56
C ILE A 483 -17.83 -9.16 2.46
N ALA A 484 -16.70 -8.80 3.06
CA ALA A 484 -15.51 -9.67 3.07
C ALA A 484 -15.79 -11.02 3.77
N LYS A 485 -16.41 -11.01 4.95
CA LYS A 485 -16.80 -12.23 5.68
C LYS A 485 -17.68 -13.16 4.83
N LEU A 486 -18.73 -12.60 4.21
CA LEU A 486 -19.68 -13.33 3.37
C LEU A 486 -18.97 -14.02 2.19
N TYR A 487 -18.29 -13.25 1.34
CA TYR A 487 -17.72 -13.78 0.10
C TYR A 487 -16.48 -14.63 0.32
N ILE A 488 -15.61 -14.26 1.26
CA ILE A 488 -14.39 -15.04 1.55
C ILE A 488 -14.78 -16.37 2.18
N SER A 489 -15.67 -16.38 3.17
CA SER A 489 -16.09 -17.64 3.78
C SER A 489 -16.82 -18.54 2.79
N ALA A 490 -17.77 -17.99 2.01
CA ALA A 490 -18.43 -18.75 0.95
C ALA A 490 -17.42 -19.37 -0.03
N PHE A 491 -16.38 -18.60 -0.41
CA PHE A 491 -15.40 -19.03 -1.40
C PHE A 491 -14.56 -20.18 -0.87
N LEU A 492 -14.13 -20.10 0.38
CA LEU A 492 -13.37 -21.16 1.04
C LEU A 492 -14.22 -22.41 1.30
N GLU A 493 -15.51 -22.27 1.59
CA GLU A 493 -16.43 -23.40 1.76
C GLU A 493 -16.61 -24.16 0.44
N SER A 494 -16.78 -23.44 -0.68
CA SER A 494 -16.85 -24.07 -2.00
C SER A 494 -15.53 -24.70 -2.44
N THR A 495 -14.41 -24.01 -2.28
CA THR A 495 -13.13 -24.41 -2.88
C THR A 495 -12.33 -25.43 -2.06
N LEU A 496 -12.41 -25.37 -0.72
CA LEU A 496 -11.64 -26.25 0.16
C LEU A 496 -12.49 -27.36 0.79
N LYS A 497 -13.81 -27.17 0.90
CA LYS A 497 -14.73 -28.16 1.50
C LYS A 497 -15.75 -28.74 0.52
N GLY A 498 -15.71 -28.33 -0.75
CA GLY A 498 -16.61 -28.86 -1.79
C GLY A 498 -18.08 -28.49 -1.60
N LYS A 499 -18.39 -27.46 -0.80
CA LYS A 499 -19.76 -26.99 -0.58
C LYS A 499 -20.26 -26.16 -1.76
N ASN A 500 -20.69 -26.87 -2.80
CA ASN A 500 -21.13 -26.29 -4.07
C ASN A 500 -22.43 -25.46 -3.95
N GLU A 501 -23.17 -25.61 -2.86
CA GLU A 501 -24.37 -24.82 -2.57
C GLU A 501 -24.09 -23.32 -2.45
N TYR A 502 -22.86 -22.90 -2.15
CA TYR A 502 -22.46 -21.49 -2.11
C TYR A 502 -22.08 -20.92 -3.50
N ILE A 503 -21.84 -21.75 -4.51
CA ILE A 503 -21.42 -21.31 -5.85
C ILE A 503 -22.36 -20.27 -6.49
N PRO A 504 -23.71 -20.38 -6.37
CA PRO A 504 -24.62 -19.38 -6.90
C PRO A 504 -24.35 -17.95 -6.42
N LEU A 505 -23.83 -17.76 -5.20
CA LEU A 505 -23.52 -16.43 -4.64
C LEU A 505 -22.49 -15.64 -5.45
N PHE A 506 -21.59 -16.34 -6.16
CA PHE A 506 -20.56 -15.72 -7.00
C PHE A 506 -21.05 -15.36 -8.40
N LYS A 507 -22.25 -15.81 -8.77
CA LYS A 507 -22.89 -15.51 -10.06
C LYS A 507 -23.90 -14.37 -9.93
N ASP A 508 -24.54 -14.28 -8.78
CA ASP A 508 -25.59 -13.30 -8.53
C ASP A 508 -25.59 -12.85 -7.05
N TYR A 509 -25.14 -11.62 -6.79
CA TYR A 509 -25.07 -11.06 -5.44
C TYR A 509 -26.44 -10.94 -4.77
N ARG A 510 -27.53 -10.88 -5.55
CA ARG A 510 -28.89 -10.68 -5.04
C ARG A 510 -29.35 -11.84 -4.17
N LEU A 511 -28.73 -13.01 -4.35
CA LEU A 511 -28.93 -14.21 -3.51
C LEU A 511 -28.47 -14.02 -2.07
N ALA A 512 -27.61 -13.04 -1.80
CA ALA A 512 -27.15 -12.69 -0.46
C ALA A 512 -27.78 -11.39 0.08
N GLY A 513 -28.82 -10.85 -0.55
CA GLY A 513 -29.32 -9.51 -0.25
C GLY A 513 -29.87 -9.29 1.16
N GLN A 514 -30.22 -10.36 1.90
CA GLN A 514 -30.59 -10.26 3.33
C GLN A 514 -29.39 -10.02 4.27
N VAL A 515 -28.18 -10.34 3.81
CA VAL A 515 -26.93 -10.32 4.59
C VAL A 515 -25.96 -9.26 4.07
N LEU A 516 -26.05 -8.95 2.77
CA LEU A 516 -25.24 -7.95 2.10
C LEU A 516 -25.75 -6.54 2.44
N PRO A 517 -24.88 -5.58 2.79
CA PRO A 517 -25.28 -4.19 2.98
C PRO A 517 -25.97 -3.63 1.73
N GLU A 518 -26.97 -2.77 1.89
CA GLU A 518 -27.63 -2.11 0.76
C GLU A 518 -26.64 -1.19 0.02
N ASP A 519 -26.22 -1.60 -1.18
CA ASP A 519 -25.32 -0.85 -2.06
C ASP A 519 -25.30 -1.44 -3.48
N TYR A 520 -24.46 -0.86 -4.35
CA TYR A 520 -24.15 -1.37 -5.68
C TYR A 520 -22.94 -2.30 -5.67
N TYR A 521 -23.05 -3.42 -6.39
CA TYR A 521 -22.07 -4.52 -6.47
C TYR A 521 -21.86 -5.02 -7.89
#